data_AF-A0A7Y6TWZ1-F1
#
_entry.id   AF-A0A7Y6TWZ1-F1
#
_cell.length_a   1.000
_cell.length_b   1.000
_cell.length_c   1.000
_cell.angle_alpha   90.00
_cell.angle_beta   90.00
_cell.angle_gamma   90.00
#
_symmetry.space_group_name_H-M   'P 1'
#
loop_
_entity.id
_entity.type
_entity.pdbx_description
1 polymer ?
#
loop_
_entity_poly.entity_id
_entity_poly.type
_entity_poly.pdbx_seq_one_letter_code
_entity_poly.pdbx_strand_id
1 'polypeptide(L)'
;MIRLLVGLGNPGPEYAATRHNAGFWFIDEAARKLGATLVPDRAYSGRVARVNVRGQAVWLLQPTTYMNLSGKSVAPLARFFKIEPAEILVAHDELDLLPGLAKLKLGGGNAGHNGLKDINAQLGSADFWRLRLGIGHPGVKAEVVDYVLRKPPLSERELIDKSIEQSLGGLDAMLAGDMAQAGLVIHARPPRPKPPRPPREAAVPADARPGSPAFPREGAGPLSGAAPEGRAGATAGPASATLDRRLDEDDGSP
;
A
#
# COMPACT_ATOMS: atom_id res chain seq x y z
N MET A 1 6.36 13.77 -4.69
CA MET A 1 7.14 12.72 -5.37
C MET A 1 8.03 12.05 -4.32
N ILE A 2 8.34 10.76 -4.43
CA ILE A 2 9.43 10.18 -3.62
C ILE A 2 10.74 10.23 -4.41
N ARG A 3 11.78 10.77 -3.77
CA ARG A 3 13.13 10.94 -4.33
C ARG A 3 14.19 10.10 -3.62
N LEU A 4 13.91 9.59 -2.43
CA LEU A 4 14.80 8.70 -1.69
C LEU A 4 14.03 7.51 -1.11
N LEU A 5 14.38 6.31 -1.58
CA LEU A 5 13.96 5.04 -1.01
C LEU A 5 15.08 4.54 -0.09
N VAL A 6 14.81 4.41 1.21
CA VAL A 6 15.74 3.87 2.20
C VAL A 6 15.24 2.50 2.65
N GLY A 7 16.14 1.53 2.76
CA GLY A 7 15.87 0.23 3.36
C GLY A 7 16.67 0.10 4.64
N LEU A 8 16.03 -0.29 5.74
CA LEU A 8 16.70 -0.52 7.01
C LEU A 8 17.14 -1.99 7.16
N GLY A 9 18.26 -2.18 7.86
CA GLY A 9 18.91 -3.46 8.10
C GLY A 9 20.26 -3.28 8.79
N ASN A 10 20.87 -4.39 9.22
CA ASN A 10 22.27 -4.43 9.65
C ASN A 10 23.17 -4.98 8.53
N PRO A 11 24.39 -4.43 8.36
CA PRO A 11 25.37 -4.94 7.41
C PRO A 11 26.05 -6.21 7.95
N GLY A 12 26.38 -7.15 7.07
CA GLY A 12 27.08 -8.39 7.40
C GLY A 12 26.30 -9.65 6.99
N PRO A 13 26.98 -10.74 6.58
CA PRO A 13 26.33 -11.98 6.15
C PRO A 13 25.46 -12.62 7.26
N GLU A 14 25.81 -12.42 8.52
CA GLU A 14 25.09 -12.92 9.69
C GLU A 14 23.71 -12.26 9.86
N TYR A 15 23.56 -11.00 9.45
CA TYR A 15 22.30 -10.26 9.52
C TYR A 15 21.44 -10.36 8.25
N ALA A 16 22.05 -10.70 7.11
CA ALA A 16 21.42 -10.65 5.79
C ALA A 16 20.09 -11.42 5.67
N ALA A 17 19.92 -12.49 6.45
CA ALA A 17 18.71 -13.32 6.47
C ALA A 17 17.80 -13.07 7.70
N THR A 18 18.09 -12.08 8.54
CA THR A 18 17.33 -11.76 9.77
C THR A 18 16.10 -10.89 9.50
N ARG A 19 15.06 -10.98 10.33
CA ARG A 19 13.83 -10.18 10.17
C ARG A 19 14.13 -8.67 10.12
N HIS A 20 15.12 -8.20 10.87
CA HIS A 20 15.53 -6.80 10.92
C HIS A 20 16.08 -6.24 9.60
N ASN A 21 16.35 -7.10 8.61
CA ASN A 21 16.81 -6.72 7.27
C ASN A 21 15.68 -6.69 6.22
N ALA A 22 14.39 -6.79 6.62
CA ALA A 22 13.26 -6.71 5.68
C ALA A 22 13.27 -5.43 4.82
N GLY A 23 13.74 -4.31 5.37
CA GLY A 23 13.93 -3.05 4.63
C GLY A 23 14.99 -3.15 3.54
N PHE A 24 16.11 -3.84 3.79
CA PHE A 24 17.11 -4.14 2.75
C PHE A 24 16.51 -5.00 1.65
N TRP A 25 15.79 -6.08 1.99
CA TRP A 25 15.18 -6.99 1.01
C TRP A 25 14.23 -6.25 0.05
N PHE A 26 13.41 -5.32 0.56
CA PHE A 26 12.59 -4.45 -0.27
C PHE A 26 13.42 -3.58 -1.22
N ILE A 27 14.54 -3.01 -0.76
CA ILE A 27 15.40 -2.16 -1.59
C ILE A 27 16.21 -2.95 -2.63
N ASP A 28 16.68 -4.15 -2.33
CA ASP A 28 17.34 -5.00 -3.33
C ASP A 28 16.35 -5.35 -4.47
N GLU A 29 15.11 -5.69 -4.14
CA GLU A 29 14.06 -5.97 -5.12
C GLU A 29 13.57 -4.71 -5.86
N ALA A 30 13.49 -3.55 -5.19
CA ALA A 30 13.18 -2.27 -5.83
C ALA A 30 14.28 -1.86 -6.81
N ALA A 31 15.56 -2.06 -6.45
CA ALA A 31 16.69 -1.84 -7.33
C ALA A 31 16.62 -2.75 -8.55
N ARG A 32 16.36 -4.06 -8.35
CA ARG A 32 16.16 -5.03 -9.43
C ARG A 32 15.03 -4.62 -10.37
N LYS A 33 13.87 -4.20 -9.84
CA LYS A 33 12.72 -3.73 -10.64
C LYS A 33 13.02 -2.45 -11.42
N LEU A 34 13.85 -1.56 -10.89
CA LEU A 34 14.25 -0.29 -11.51
C LEU A 34 15.50 -0.40 -12.41
N GLY A 35 16.07 -1.61 -12.59
CA GLY A 35 17.28 -1.83 -13.38
C GLY A 35 18.54 -1.21 -12.76
N ALA A 36 18.57 -1.07 -11.43
CA ALA A 36 19.59 -0.35 -10.68
C ALA A 36 20.54 -1.32 -9.94
N THR A 37 21.82 -0.92 -9.82
CA THR A 37 22.81 -1.65 -9.02
C THR A 37 23.22 -0.81 -7.81
N LEU A 38 23.02 -1.36 -6.62
CA LEU A 38 23.41 -0.75 -5.34
C LEU A 38 24.92 -0.93 -5.09
N VAL A 39 25.69 0.15 -5.27
CA VAL A 39 27.16 0.19 -5.12
C VAL A 39 27.57 0.81 -3.77
N PRO A 40 28.65 0.35 -3.11
CA PRO A 40 29.12 0.96 -1.87
C PRO A 40 29.58 2.42 -2.07
N ASP A 41 29.07 3.34 -1.26
CA ASP A 41 29.47 4.75 -1.20
C ASP A 41 29.89 5.13 0.22
N ARG A 42 31.13 5.60 0.36
CA ARG A 42 31.71 6.01 1.65
C ARG A 42 31.15 7.35 2.14
N ALA A 43 30.76 8.27 1.25
CA ALA A 43 30.22 9.57 1.62
C ALA A 43 28.87 9.45 2.34
N TYR A 44 28.09 8.42 1.97
CA TYR A 44 26.78 8.14 2.54
C TYR A 44 26.77 6.93 3.48
N SER A 45 27.93 6.32 3.76
CA SER A 45 28.07 5.15 4.65
C SER A 45 27.04 4.04 4.34
N GLY A 46 26.86 3.72 3.06
CA GLY A 46 25.81 2.81 2.59
C GLY A 46 26.03 2.28 1.18
N ARG A 47 25.19 1.35 0.75
CA ARG A 47 25.05 1.00 -0.67
C ARG A 47 24.02 1.92 -1.30
N VAL A 48 24.38 2.55 -2.40
CA VAL A 48 23.61 3.60 -3.07
C VAL A 48 23.37 3.23 -4.53
N ALA A 49 22.19 3.53 -5.04
CA ALA A 49 21.91 3.56 -6.47
C ALA A 49 21.17 4.85 -6.83
N ARG A 50 21.36 5.33 -8.05
CA ARG A 50 20.62 6.46 -8.63
C ARG A 50 19.96 5.99 -9.91
N VAL A 51 18.66 6.25 -10.04
CA VAL A 51 17.90 6.04 -11.28
C VAL A 51 17.22 7.32 -11.72
N ASN A 52 16.79 7.36 -12.97
CA ASN A 52 15.96 8.43 -13.50
C ASN A 52 14.55 7.88 -13.76
N VAL A 53 13.55 8.43 -13.08
CA VAL A 53 12.15 8.04 -13.19
C VAL A 53 11.36 9.26 -13.61
N ARG A 54 10.76 9.23 -14.80
CA ARG A 54 9.96 10.33 -15.39
C ARG A 54 10.72 11.68 -15.42
N GLY A 55 12.01 11.65 -15.69
CA GLY A 55 12.87 12.84 -15.77
C GLY A 55 13.45 13.31 -14.42
N GLN A 56 13.12 12.65 -13.31
CA GLN A 56 13.57 13.01 -11.97
C GLN A 56 14.53 11.98 -11.38
N ALA A 57 15.53 12.45 -10.64
CA ALA A 57 16.49 11.58 -9.97
C ALA A 57 15.88 10.95 -8.71
N VAL A 58 15.84 9.62 -8.67
CA VAL A 58 15.45 8.84 -7.48
C VAL A 58 16.67 8.09 -6.98
N TRP A 59 16.87 8.14 -5.67
CA TRP A 59 17.95 7.47 -4.94
C TRP A 59 17.42 6.25 -4.20
N LEU A 60 18.18 5.17 -4.21
CA LEU A 60 17.98 4.00 -3.37
C LEU A 60 19.17 3.90 -2.41
N LEU A 61 18.90 3.64 -1.13
CA LEU A 61 19.91 3.60 -0.07
C LEU A 61 19.68 2.41 0.87
N GLN A 62 20.73 1.62 1.09
CA GLN A 62 20.86 0.71 2.22
C GLN A 62 22.02 1.20 3.09
N PRO A 63 21.76 1.78 4.28
CA PRO A 63 22.82 2.15 5.22
C PRO A 63 23.70 0.94 5.58
N THR A 64 25.01 1.06 5.46
CA THR A 64 25.98 0.03 5.92
C THR A 64 26.59 0.42 7.27
N THR A 65 25.88 1.25 8.04
CA THR A 65 26.04 1.42 9.48
C THR A 65 25.22 0.36 10.22
N TYR A 66 25.50 0.11 11.49
CA TYR A 66 24.54 -0.61 12.33
C TYR A 66 23.20 0.14 12.42
N MET A 67 22.11 -0.60 12.64
CA MET A 67 20.73 -0.09 12.61
C MET A 67 20.51 1.15 13.49
N ASN A 68 21.12 1.19 14.69
CA ASN A 68 20.99 2.33 15.61
C ASN A 68 21.70 3.61 15.14
N LEU A 69 22.34 3.58 13.96
CA LEU A 69 23.10 4.68 13.35
C LEU A 69 22.68 4.94 11.88
N SER A 70 21.53 4.41 11.43
CA SER A 70 21.07 4.56 10.04
C SER A 70 20.85 6.02 9.60
N GLY A 71 20.52 6.92 10.51
CA GLY A 71 20.37 8.34 10.22
C GLY A 71 21.68 9.01 9.80
N LYS A 72 22.83 8.51 10.27
CA LYS A 72 24.16 8.95 9.80
C LYS A 72 24.41 8.66 8.32
N SER A 73 23.65 7.75 7.72
CA SER A 73 23.69 7.44 6.29
C SER A 73 22.63 8.22 5.51
N VAL A 74 21.39 8.23 6.00
CA VAL A 74 20.25 8.89 5.35
C VAL A 74 20.41 10.40 5.28
N ALA A 75 20.78 11.05 6.38
CA ALA A 75 20.74 12.50 6.48
C ALA A 75 21.81 13.23 5.64
N PRO A 76 23.06 12.76 5.50
CA PRO A 76 24.01 13.35 4.56
C PRO A 76 23.55 13.27 3.09
N LEU A 77 22.96 12.15 2.67
CA LEU A 77 22.44 11.98 1.30
C LEU A 77 21.28 12.95 1.06
N ALA A 78 20.30 12.97 1.97
CA ALA A 78 19.15 13.86 1.88
C ALA A 78 19.57 15.34 1.82
N ARG A 79 20.47 15.77 2.72
CA ARG A 79 20.98 17.15 2.74
C ARG A 79 21.76 17.52 1.48
N PHE A 80 22.63 16.63 0.98
CA PHE A 80 23.45 16.90 -0.20
C PHE A 80 22.60 17.06 -1.47
N PHE A 81 21.59 16.20 -1.66
CA PHE A 81 20.70 16.23 -2.83
C PHE A 81 19.43 17.08 -2.65
N LYS A 82 19.33 17.83 -1.54
CA LYS A 82 18.19 18.68 -1.18
C LYS A 82 16.86 17.91 -1.31
N ILE A 83 16.80 16.78 -0.62
CA ILE A 83 15.61 15.91 -0.56
C ILE A 83 14.93 16.19 0.77
N GLU A 84 13.70 16.72 0.72
CA GLU A 84 12.93 17.05 1.92
C GLU A 84 12.39 15.77 2.60
N PRO A 85 12.15 15.76 3.93
CA PRO A 85 11.65 14.58 4.64
C PRO A 85 10.41 13.94 3.99
N ALA A 86 9.47 14.75 3.51
CA ALA A 86 8.25 14.29 2.83
C ALA A 86 8.50 13.57 1.49
N GLU A 87 9.69 13.71 0.90
CA GLU A 87 10.15 13.03 -0.33
C GLU A 87 10.95 11.75 -0.03
N ILE A 88 11.14 11.41 1.24
CA ILE A 88 11.82 10.19 1.70
C ILE A 88 10.78 9.12 2.04
N LEU A 89 11.03 7.88 1.62
CA LEU A 89 10.32 6.69 2.07
C LEU A 89 11.30 5.70 2.69
N VAL A 90 11.04 5.28 3.92
CA VAL A 90 11.86 4.34 4.70
C VAL A 90 11.11 3.02 4.85
N ALA A 91 11.62 1.96 4.21
CA ALA A 91 11.17 0.59 4.40
C ALA A 91 11.87 -0.05 5.60
N HIS A 92 11.11 -0.65 6.50
CA HIS A 92 11.60 -1.23 7.75
C HIS A 92 10.73 -2.40 8.21
N ASP A 93 11.28 -3.24 9.09
CA ASP A 93 10.51 -4.30 9.75
C ASP A 93 9.57 -3.76 10.82
N GLU A 94 8.41 -4.39 10.94
CA GLU A 94 7.32 -3.96 11.81
C GLU A 94 6.78 -5.11 12.67
N LEU A 95 6.88 -4.94 13.98
CA LEU A 95 6.43 -5.93 14.97
C LEU A 95 4.90 -5.94 15.13
N ASP A 96 4.25 -4.78 14.98
CA ASP A 96 2.79 -4.63 15.09
C ASP A 96 2.00 -5.29 13.95
N LEU A 97 2.69 -5.72 12.89
CA LEU A 97 2.09 -6.30 11.68
C LEU A 97 2.57 -7.74 11.51
N LEU A 98 1.62 -8.65 11.28
CA LEU A 98 1.93 -10.05 10.99
C LEU A 98 2.67 -10.19 9.65
N PRO A 99 3.51 -11.25 9.48
CA PRO A 99 4.06 -11.65 8.19
C PRO A 99 2.99 -11.70 7.10
N GLY A 100 3.28 -11.14 5.92
CA GLY A 100 2.32 -11.03 4.82
C GLY A 100 1.52 -9.74 4.79
N LEU A 101 1.63 -8.89 5.82
CA LEU A 101 1.03 -7.55 5.82
C LEU A 101 2.11 -6.49 5.59
N ALA A 102 1.80 -5.51 4.75
CA ALA A 102 2.58 -4.28 4.61
C ALA A 102 1.64 -3.07 4.75
N LYS A 103 2.15 -1.94 5.27
CA LYS A 103 1.39 -0.68 5.32
C LYS A 103 2.27 0.54 5.07
N LEU A 104 1.78 1.47 4.25
CA LEU A 104 2.28 2.83 4.22
C LEU A 104 1.76 3.66 5.41
N LYS A 105 2.61 4.54 5.92
CA LYS A 105 2.29 5.56 6.92
C LYS A 105 3.18 6.79 6.72
N LEU A 106 2.59 7.98 6.73
CA LEU A 106 3.35 9.23 6.87
C LEU A 106 3.58 9.53 8.36
N GLY A 107 4.81 9.95 8.71
CA GLY A 107 5.08 10.52 10.02
C GLY A 107 4.97 9.55 11.21
N GLY A 108 4.87 10.13 12.40
CA GLY A 108 4.63 9.43 13.66
C GLY A 108 5.89 8.93 14.38
N GLY A 109 5.65 8.24 15.50
CA GLY A 109 6.70 7.70 16.36
C GLY A 109 7.52 6.56 15.72
N ASN A 110 8.62 6.22 16.37
CA ASN A 110 9.53 5.14 15.97
C ASN A 110 9.16 3.75 16.50
N ALA A 111 8.15 3.62 17.37
CA ALA A 111 7.68 2.35 17.95
C ALA A 111 8.81 1.48 18.60
N GLY A 112 9.89 2.12 19.09
CA GLY A 112 11.06 1.43 19.64
C GLY A 112 12.09 0.96 18.59
N HIS A 113 11.81 1.12 17.29
CA HIS A 113 12.73 0.79 16.21
C HIS A 113 13.91 1.78 16.16
N ASN A 114 15.12 1.29 16.45
CA ASN A 114 16.31 2.14 16.62
C ASN A 114 16.75 2.88 15.35
N GLY A 115 16.61 2.30 14.16
CA GLY A 115 16.91 3.01 12.90
C GLY A 115 16.01 4.21 12.63
N LEU A 116 14.68 4.05 12.80
CA LEU A 116 13.73 5.16 12.74
C LEU A 116 13.99 6.22 13.81
N LYS A 117 14.45 5.83 15.00
CA LYS A 117 14.85 6.76 16.07
C LYS A 117 16.03 7.63 15.65
N ASP A 118 17.10 7.04 15.10
CA ASP A 118 18.26 7.81 14.64
C ASP A 118 17.94 8.64 13.38
N ILE A 119 17.16 8.12 12.43
CA ILE A 119 16.73 8.90 11.25
C ILE A 119 15.92 10.14 11.66
N ASN A 120 14.92 9.99 12.54
CA ASN A 120 14.16 11.12 13.09
C ASN A 120 15.11 12.17 13.72
N ALA A 121 16.12 11.72 14.49
CA ALA A 121 17.06 12.62 15.18
C ALA A 121 18.03 13.34 14.21
N GLN A 122 18.55 12.63 13.20
CA GLN A 122 19.52 13.18 12.24
C GLN A 122 18.87 14.09 11.19
N LEU A 123 17.62 13.82 10.81
CA LEU A 123 16.83 14.69 9.92
C LEU A 123 16.21 15.89 10.66
N GLY A 124 15.94 15.77 11.96
CA GLY A 124 15.22 16.79 12.73
C GLY A 124 13.71 16.80 12.50
N SER A 125 13.18 15.84 11.74
CA SER A 125 11.75 15.67 11.43
C SER A 125 11.41 14.18 11.37
N ALA A 126 10.16 13.85 11.69
CA ALA A 126 9.61 12.51 11.55
C ALA A 126 8.81 12.33 10.25
N ASP A 127 8.62 13.40 9.47
CA ASP A 127 7.59 13.60 8.43
C ASP A 127 7.94 12.97 7.08
N PHE A 128 8.58 11.81 7.14
CA PHE A 128 8.86 10.94 6.01
C PHE A 128 7.87 9.77 5.95
N TRP A 129 7.76 9.17 4.77
CA TRP A 129 6.93 8.00 4.54
C TRP A 129 7.61 6.74 5.08
N ARG A 130 6.81 5.82 5.60
CA ARG A 130 7.26 4.56 6.19
C ARG A 130 6.54 3.41 5.51
N LEU A 131 7.30 2.51 4.89
CA LEU A 131 6.78 1.22 4.43
C LEU A 131 7.04 0.19 5.53
N ARG A 132 5.99 -0.07 6.32
CA ARG A 132 6.01 -0.97 7.47
C ARG A 132 5.83 -2.40 6.95
N LEU A 133 6.89 -3.21 6.97
CA LEU A 133 6.87 -4.60 6.52
C LEU A 133 6.65 -5.53 7.72
N GLY A 134 5.50 -6.17 7.80
CA GLY A 134 5.13 -6.98 8.95
C GLY A 134 6.02 -8.20 9.13
N ILE A 135 6.60 -8.33 10.32
CA ILE A 135 7.43 -9.48 10.73
C ILE A 135 6.84 -10.25 11.92
N GLY A 136 5.80 -9.73 12.57
CA GLY A 136 5.21 -10.30 13.78
C GLY A 136 5.94 -9.91 15.07
N HIS A 137 5.36 -10.27 16.22
CA HIS A 137 5.92 -10.00 17.56
C HIS A 137 6.04 -11.31 18.35
N PRO A 138 7.13 -11.55 19.11
CA PRO A 138 7.33 -12.78 19.90
C PRO A 138 6.40 -12.92 21.13
N GLY A 139 5.30 -12.17 21.21
CA GLY A 139 4.45 -12.04 22.41
C GLY A 139 5.10 -11.32 23.60
N VAL A 140 6.38 -11.56 23.89
CA VAL A 140 7.09 -11.06 25.09
C VAL A 140 8.11 -9.98 24.72
N LYS A 141 8.02 -8.81 25.39
CA LYS A 141 8.89 -7.64 25.11
C LYS A 141 10.39 -7.94 25.26
N ALA A 142 10.77 -8.80 26.20
CA ALA A 142 12.17 -9.15 26.46
C ALA A 142 12.83 -9.89 25.28
N GLU A 143 12.06 -10.62 24.48
CA GLU A 143 12.56 -11.44 23.36
C GLU A 143 12.67 -10.66 22.04
N VAL A 144 12.20 -9.41 21.99
CA VAL A 144 12.11 -8.61 20.75
C VAL A 144 13.46 -8.45 20.05
N VAL A 145 14.54 -8.19 20.80
CA VAL A 145 15.89 -8.00 20.24
C VAL A 145 16.36 -9.28 19.54
N ASP A 146 16.26 -10.41 20.22
CA ASP A 146 16.60 -11.73 19.67
C ASP A 146 15.69 -12.13 18.50
N TYR A 147 14.40 -11.78 18.56
CA TYR A 147 13.43 -12.11 17.52
C TYR A 147 13.73 -11.42 16.19
N VAL A 148 14.04 -10.12 16.22
CA VAL A 148 14.36 -9.37 14.98
C VAL A 148 15.71 -9.76 14.40
N LEU A 149 16.69 -10.08 15.27
CA LEU A 149 18.03 -10.55 14.87
C LEU A 149 18.10 -12.04 14.50
N ARG A 150 16.97 -12.76 14.46
CA ARG A 150 16.89 -14.14 13.98
C ARG A 150 16.28 -14.23 12.59
N LYS A 151 16.67 -15.26 11.84
CA LYS A 151 16.04 -15.64 10.56
C LYS A 151 14.59 -16.10 10.81
N PRO A 152 13.60 -15.64 10.03
CA PRO A 152 12.23 -16.16 10.12
C PRO A 152 12.15 -17.61 9.62
N PRO A 153 11.24 -18.44 10.18
CA PRO A 153 10.82 -19.70 9.57
C PRO A 153 10.39 -19.52 8.11
N LEU A 154 10.50 -20.56 7.30
CA LEU A 154 10.22 -20.48 5.86
C LEU A 154 8.79 -19.96 5.57
N SER A 155 7.80 -20.40 6.34
CA SER A 155 6.40 -19.94 6.23
C SER A 155 6.23 -18.44 6.49
N GLU A 156 6.92 -17.88 7.49
CA GLU A 156 6.92 -16.43 7.74
C GLU A 156 7.71 -15.69 6.64
N ARG A 157 8.84 -16.25 6.20
CA ARG A 157 9.69 -15.68 5.16
C ARG A 157 8.94 -15.51 3.84
N GLU A 158 8.25 -16.56 3.37
CA GLU A 158 7.43 -16.52 2.15
C GLU A 158 6.30 -15.49 2.23
N LEU A 159 5.75 -15.25 3.42
CA LEU A 159 4.73 -14.22 3.63
C LEU A 159 5.36 -12.81 3.56
N ILE A 160 6.54 -12.59 4.15
CA ILE A 160 7.28 -11.33 4.04
C ILE A 160 7.68 -11.06 2.58
N ASP A 161 8.19 -12.05 1.86
CA ASP A 161 8.55 -11.90 0.43
C ASP A 161 7.32 -11.53 -0.42
N LYS A 162 6.15 -12.12 -0.15
CA LYS A 162 4.87 -11.75 -0.80
C LYS A 162 4.41 -10.32 -0.46
N SER A 163 4.63 -9.83 0.76
CA SER A 163 4.26 -8.45 1.11
C SER A 163 5.23 -7.43 0.49
N ILE A 164 6.50 -7.80 0.31
CA ILE A 164 7.48 -7.05 -0.49
C ILE A 164 7.06 -7.02 -1.96
N GLU A 165 6.71 -8.15 -2.57
CA GLU A 165 6.22 -8.25 -3.96
C GLU A 165 4.98 -7.35 -4.18
N GLN A 166 3.97 -7.47 -3.31
CA GLN A 166 2.79 -6.60 -3.34
C GLN A 166 3.15 -5.12 -3.21
N SER A 167 4.14 -4.79 -2.39
CA SER A 167 4.63 -3.41 -2.22
C SER A 167 5.36 -2.86 -3.44
N LEU A 168 6.07 -3.72 -4.17
CA LEU A 168 6.68 -3.36 -5.46
C LEU A 168 5.63 -3.16 -6.54
N GLY A 169 4.43 -3.76 -6.41
CA GLY A 169 3.26 -3.42 -7.22
C GLY A 169 2.85 -1.95 -7.10
N GLY A 170 2.97 -1.36 -5.90
CA GLY A 170 2.70 0.06 -5.64
C GLY A 170 3.86 1.02 -5.97
N LEU A 171 5.01 0.53 -6.45
CA LEU A 171 6.24 1.32 -6.57
C LEU A 171 6.09 2.57 -7.45
N ASP A 172 5.46 2.44 -8.62
CA ASP A 172 5.31 3.57 -9.54
C ASP A 172 4.42 4.69 -8.97
N ALA A 173 3.43 4.32 -8.15
CA ALA A 173 2.58 5.26 -7.43
C ALA A 173 3.32 5.94 -6.27
N MET A 174 4.08 5.17 -5.47
CA MET A 174 4.97 5.73 -4.43
C MET A 174 5.97 6.73 -5.02
N LEU A 175 6.61 6.38 -6.13
CA LEU A 175 7.56 7.25 -6.82
C LEU A 175 6.88 8.51 -7.36
N ALA A 176 5.71 8.40 -7.98
CA ALA A 176 4.91 9.58 -8.37
C ALA A 176 4.51 10.46 -7.17
N GLY A 177 4.41 9.89 -5.97
CA GLY A 177 3.88 10.54 -4.77
C GLY A 177 2.38 10.32 -4.56
N ASP A 178 1.74 9.49 -5.38
CA ASP A 178 0.35 9.06 -5.19
C ASP A 178 0.29 7.93 -4.15
N MET A 179 0.37 8.33 -2.89
CA MET A 179 0.35 7.41 -1.76
C MET A 179 -1.03 6.80 -1.51
N ALA A 180 -2.10 7.38 -2.08
CA ALA A 180 -3.44 6.80 -2.04
C ALA A 180 -3.50 5.58 -2.96
N GLN A 181 -3.07 5.70 -4.23
CA GLN A 181 -2.96 4.55 -5.14
C GLN A 181 -1.95 3.51 -4.65
N ALA A 182 -0.79 3.94 -4.16
CA ALA A 182 0.17 3.00 -3.58
C ALA A 182 -0.45 2.22 -2.40
N GLY A 183 -1.19 2.90 -1.52
CA GLY A 183 -1.92 2.28 -0.42
C GLY A 183 -2.99 1.29 -0.89
N LEU A 184 -3.76 1.61 -1.93
CA LEU A 184 -4.76 0.69 -2.51
C LEU A 184 -4.12 -0.61 -3.00
N VAL A 185 -2.96 -0.54 -3.65
CA VAL A 185 -2.21 -1.74 -4.08
C VAL A 185 -1.63 -2.48 -2.88
N ILE A 186 -0.94 -1.80 -1.98
CA ILE A 186 -0.24 -2.40 -0.83
C ILE A 186 -1.21 -3.06 0.17
N HIS A 187 -2.39 -2.48 0.38
CA HIS A 187 -3.40 -2.98 1.31
C HIS A 187 -4.42 -3.94 0.67
N ALA A 188 -4.30 -4.21 -0.64
CA ALA A 188 -5.17 -5.16 -1.33
C ALA A 188 -5.00 -6.56 -0.72
N ARG A 189 -6.10 -7.12 -0.20
CA ARG A 189 -6.12 -8.52 0.23
C ARG A 189 -6.18 -9.42 -1.00
N PRO A 190 -5.49 -10.59 -1.01
CA PRO A 190 -5.64 -11.55 -2.09
C PRO A 190 -7.13 -11.92 -2.26
N PRO A 191 -7.63 -12.06 -3.50
CA PRO A 191 -9.02 -12.40 -3.74
C PRO A 191 -9.36 -13.73 -3.07
N ARG A 192 -10.48 -13.78 -2.33
CA ARG A 192 -10.94 -15.02 -1.71
C ARG A 192 -11.10 -16.11 -2.78
N PRO A 193 -10.64 -17.35 -2.55
CA PRO A 193 -10.92 -18.46 -3.43
C PRO A 193 -12.42 -18.55 -3.69
N LYS A 194 -12.83 -18.62 -4.96
CA LYS A 194 -14.25 -18.81 -5.30
C LYS A 194 -14.69 -20.16 -4.73
N PRO A 195 -15.85 -20.24 -4.03
CA PRO A 195 -16.37 -21.52 -3.57
C PRO A 195 -16.49 -22.49 -4.75
N PRO A 196 -16.21 -23.80 -4.57
CA PRO A 196 -16.44 -24.78 -5.60
C PRO A 196 -17.92 -24.71 -6.02
N ARG A 197 -18.17 -24.60 -7.32
CA ARG A 197 -19.54 -24.57 -7.85
C ARG A 197 -20.23 -25.86 -7.42
N PRO A 198 -21.44 -25.80 -6.81
CA PRO A 198 -22.14 -27.02 -6.44
C PRO A 198 -22.33 -27.90 -7.68
N PRO A 199 -22.29 -29.24 -7.54
CA PRO A 199 -22.52 -30.16 -8.65
C PRO A 199 -23.81 -29.78 -9.36
N ARG A 200 -23.75 -29.60 -10.67
CA ARG A 200 -24.96 -29.42 -11.48
C ARG A 200 -25.71 -30.74 -11.42
N GLU A 201 -26.85 -30.75 -10.72
CA GLU A 201 -27.76 -31.90 -10.73
C GLU A 201 -28.00 -32.34 -12.18
N ALA A 202 -27.75 -33.61 -12.45
CA ALA A 202 -27.94 -34.17 -13.77
C ALA A 202 -29.42 -34.11 -14.10
N ALA A 203 -29.78 -33.37 -15.15
CA ALA A 203 -31.16 -33.32 -15.63
C ALA A 203 -31.60 -34.76 -15.98
N VAL A 204 -32.63 -35.24 -15.28
CA VAL A 204 -33.21 -36.55 -15.53
C VAL A 204 -33.70 -36.57 -16.98
N PRO A 205 -33.34 -37.57 -17.81
CA PRO A 205 -33.83 -37.63 -19.18
C PRO A 205 -35.34 -37.89 -19.16
N ALA A 206 -36.11 -36.88 -19.57
CA ALA A 206 -37.55 -37.00 -19.73
C ALA A 206 -37.85 -37.66 -21.08
N ASP A 207 -38.16 -38.96 -21.06
CA ASP A 207 -38.95 -39.58 -22.13
C ASP A 207 -39.79 -40.76 -21.62
N ALA A 208 -40.76 -41.16 -22.43
CA ALA A 208 -41.78 -42.20 -22.26
C ALA A 208 -42.99 -41.88 -21.35
N ARG A 209 -44.07 -41.37 -21.97
CA ARG A 209 -45.13 -42.28 -22.45
C ARG A 209 -46.13 -41.64 -23.45
N PRO A 210 -46.85 -42.45 -24.25
CA PRO A 210 -47.52 -41.99 -25.48
C PRO A 210 -49.04 -41.80 -25.34
N GLY A 211 -49.66 -41.26 -26.40
CA GLY A 211 -51.05 -41.57 -26.77
C GLY A 211 -52.03 -40.40 -26.70
N SER A 212 -52.19 -39.69 -27.82
CA SER A 212 -53.35 -38.81 -28.05
C SER A 212 -54.56 -39.63 -28.52
N PRO A 213 -55.77 -39.29 -28.06
CA PRO A 213 -56.97 -39.36 -28.88
C PRO A 213 -57.44 -37.95 -29.27
N ALA A 214 -57.91 -37.79 -30.50
CA ALA A 214 -58.50 -36.55 -31.00
C ALA A 214 -59.99 -36.43 -30.62
N PHE A 215 -60.54 -35.21 -30.52
CA PHE A 215 -61.91 -34.82 -30.89
C PHE A 215 -62.05 -33.27 -30.92
N PRO A 216 -63.17 -32.66 -31.41
CA PRO A 216 -63.08 -31.71 -32.52
C PRO A 216 -63.21 -30.21 -32.16
N ARG A 217 -63.14 -29.36 -33.19
CA ARG A 217 -63.25 -27.88 -33.12
C ARG A 217 -64.67 -27.38 -33.38
N GLU A 218 -65.14 -26.49 -32.51
CA GLU A 218 -66.08 -25.37 -32.76
C GLU A 218 -65.67 -24.24 -31.77
N GLY A 219 -65.89 -22.93 -31.97
CA GLY A 219 -66.43 -22.16 -33.10
C GLY A 219 -66.83 -20.74 -32.62
N ALA A 220 -66.39 -19.67 -33.31
CA ALA A 220 -66.67 -18.24 -32.99
C ALA A 220 -66.19 -17.72 -31.61
N GLY A 221 -66.01 -16.43 -31.33
CA GLY A 221 -66.11 -15.18 -32.10
C GLY A 221 -65.40 -14.01 -31.35
N PRO A 222 -65.31 -12.79 -31.90
CA PRO A 222 -64.29 -11.80 -31.51
C PRO A 222 -64.83 -10.52 -30.81
N LEU A 223 -63.95 -9.50 -30.66
CA LEU A 223 -64.23 -8.08 -30.26
C LEU A 223 -64.31 -7.83 -28.73
N SER A 224 -64.00 -6.66 -28.15
CA SER A 224 -63.31 -5.40 -28.57
C SER A 224 -63.08 -4.53 -27.30
N GLY A 225 -62.32 -3.43 -27.38
CA GLY A 225 -62.21 -2.37 -26.34
C GLY A 225 -60.77 -2.13 -25.87
N ALA A 226 -59.99 -1.17 -26.40
CA ALA A 226 -60.13 0.30 -26.34
C ALA A 226 -59.61 0.93 -25.02
N ALA A 227 -58.64 1.83 -25.16
CA ALA A 227 -58.14 2.78 -24.15
C ALA A 227 -58.97 4.10 -24.24
N PRO A 228 -58.55 5.30 -23.76
CA PRO A 228 -57.38 5.72 -22.96
C PRO A 228 -57.68 6.80 -21.87
N GLU A 229 -56.64 7.53 -21.43
CA GLU A 229 -56.62 8.94 -20.94
C GLU A 229 -56.68 9.32 -19.44
N GLY A 230 -56.08 10.49 -19.14
CA GLY A 230 -55.92 11.13 -17.81
C GLY A 230 -54.42 11.28 -17.42
N ARG A 231 -53.65 12.33 -17.77
CA ARG A 231 -53.75 13.79 -17.42
C ARG A 231 -54.03 14.04 -15.93
N ALA A 232 -53.48 15.06 -15.25
CA ALA A 232 -52.31 15.96 -15.43
C ALA A 232 -52.20 16.86 -14.16
N GLY A 233 -51.05 17.49 -13.88
CA GLY A 233 -50.87 18.49 -12.81
C GLY A 233 -49.54 18.30 -12.05
N ALA A 234 -48.51 19.17 -12.06
CA ALA A 234 -48.32 20.62 -12.28
C ALA A 234 -48.34 21.50 -10.99
N THR A 235 -47.62 22.64 -11.07
CA THR A 235 -47.29 23.65 -10.01
C THR A 235 -46.22 23.21 -8.99
N ALA A 236 -45.03 23.84 -8.80
CA ALA A 236 -44.55 25.24 -8.79
C ALA A 236 -44.92 25.99 -7.48
N GLY A 237 -44.01 26.13 -6.49
CA GLY A 237 -42.97 27.18 -6.36
C GLY A 237 -43.24 28.01 -5.08
N PRO A 238 -42.52 29.10 -4.71
CA PRO A 238 -41.21 29.61 -5.14
C PRO A 238 -40.28 30.05 -3.95
N ALA A 239 -39.33 30.95 -4.22
CA ALA A 239 -38.13 31.34 -3.43
C ALA A 239 -38.28 32.42 -2.31
N SER A 240 -37.21 32.55 -1.49
CA SER A 240 -36.64 33.79 -0.88
C SER A 240 -35.24 33.44 -0.32
N ALA A 241 -34.12 34.17 -0.39
CA ALA A 241 -33.79 35.60 -0.38
C ALA A 241 -33.89 36.26 1.03
N THR A 242 -32.97 37.09 1.55
CA THR A 242 -31.57 37.49 1.20
C THR A 242 -31.00 38.34 2.38
N LEU A 243 -29.71 38.31 2.76
CA LEU A 243 -28.95 39.52 3.23
C LEU A 243 -27.42 39.37 3.39
N ASP A 244 -26.75 40.53 3.59
CA ASP A 244 -25.33 40.86 3.45
C ASP A 244 -24.85 41.79 4.62
N ARG A 245 -23.52 41.86 4.87
CA ARG A 245 -22.68 42.75 5.75
C ARG A 245 -21.46 41.96 6.29
N ARG A 246 -20.16 42.26 6.13
CA ARG A 246 -19.30 43.43 5.73
C ARG A 246 -18.71 44.26 6.90
N LEU A 247 -17.41 44.60 6.80
CA LEU A 247 -16.56 45.52 7.62
C LEU A 247 -16.07 44.96 8.99
N ASP A 248 -14.92 45.34 9.60
CA ASP A 248 -13.56 45.78 9.15
C ASP A 248 -12.60 45.85 10.40
N GLU A 249 -11.34 46.27 10.19
CA GLU A 249 -10.31 46.73 11.17
C GLU A 249 -9.58 45.70 12.08
N ASP A 250 -8.39 45.94 12.65
CA ASP A 250 -7.04 46.50 12.28
C ASP A 250 -6.18 46.45 13.59
N ASP A 251 -4.92 46.95 13.58
CA ASP A 251 -3.95 47.07 14.71
C ASP A 251 -3.14 45.78 15.04
N GLY A 252 -1.80 45.80 15.23
CA GLY A 252 -0.82 46.89 15.13
C GLY A 252 0.59 46.41 15.56
N SER A 253 1.65 47.04 15.05
CA SER A 253 3.07 46.75 15.37
C SER A 253 3.54 47.53 16.62
N PRO A 254 4.71 47.24 17.24
CA PRO A 254 6.02 47.47 16.63
C PRO A 254 6.82 46.20 16.34
#